data_AF-A0A812EY45-F1
#
_entry.id   AF-A0A812EY45-F1
#
_cell.length_a   1.000
_cell.length_b   1.000
_cell.length_c   1.000
_cell.angle_alpha   90.00
_cell.angle_beta   90.00
_cell.angle_gamma   90.00
#
_symmetry.space_group_name_H-M   'P 1'
#
loop_
_entity.id
_entity.type
_entity.pdbx_description
1 polymer ?
#
loop_
_entity_poly.entity_id
_entity_poly.type
_entity_poly.pdbx_seq_one_letter_code
_entity_poly.pdbx_strand_id
1 'polypeptide(L)'
;MSSSFGSGLKRSTGFLSRVFLLLVFWSPKTTSIMAAHHYGVLRTNVGGGPHGLGDPDDRTLRQVEREIMIPQKMKEIAKKENCNKHVVAFGECAKQSGLLMPIQCKELSKELHTCLSNMYKDEAFIERCTKEYLDSRSEYRRTGIKDKMRRI
;
A
#
# COMPACT_ATOMS: atom_id res chain seq x y z
N MET A 1 50.92 38.01 8.55
CA MET A 1 52.28 37.70 9.06
C MET A 1 52.27 36.21 9.34
N SER A 2 52.92 35.31 8.62
CA SER A 2 53.97 35.35 7.60
C SER A 2 53.79 34.03 6.80
N SER A 3 53.87 33.95 5.47
CA SER A 3 55.10 33.67 4.71
C SER A 3 56.06 32.72 5.49
N SER A 4 56.59 31.60 4.97
CA SER A 4 56.98 31.26 3.60
C SER A 4 57.79 29.94 3.61
N PHE A 5 58.03 29.35 2.42
CA PHE A 5 59.16 28.47 2.02
C PHE A 5 59.17 26.99 2.45
N GLY A 6 59.59 26.02 1.63
CA GLY A 6 60.25 26.01 0.31
C GLY A 6 60.07 24.64 -0.39
N SER A 7 60.07 24.57 -1.73
CA SER A 7 61.19 24.13 -2.60
C SER A 7 61.76 22.75 -2.23
N GLY A 8 61.84 21.70 -3.06
CA GLY A 8 61.81 21.53 -4.51
C GLY A 8 62.79 20.38 -4.85
N LEU A 9 62.53 19.60 -5.92
CA LEU A 9 63.48 18.75 -6.71
C LEU A 9 62.58 17.98 -7.73
N LYS A 10 62.50 18.27 -9.03
CA LYS A 10 63.44 18.02 -10.16
C LYS A 10 64.12 16.63 -10.08
N ARG A 11 64.25 15.79 -11.11
CA ARG A 11 63.87 15.69 -12.53
C ARG A 11 64.48 14.37 -13.02
N SER A 12 63.80 13.55 -13.84
CA SER A 12 64.40 12.65 -14.86
C SER A 12 63.26 11.98 -15.63
N THR A 13 62.88 12.34 -16.86
CA THR A 13 63.49 12.19 -18.21
C THR A 13 63.77 10.77 -18.68
N GLY A 14 63.17 10.43 -19.83
CA GLY A 14 63.42 9.25 -20.65
C GLY A 14 62.22 8.29 -20.66
N PHE A 15 61.74 7.72 -21.76
CA PHE A 15 62.19 7.74 -23.13
C PHE A 15 61.07 7.10 -23.98
N LEU A 16 60.60 7.84 -24.98
CA LEU A 16 60.01 7.42 -26.26
C LEU A 16 59.57 5.94 -26.43
N SER A 17 58.28 5.71 -26.65
CA SER A 17 57.82 4.95 -27.83
C SER A 17 56.39 5.34 -28.21
N ARG A 18 56.29 6.18 -29.24
CA ARG A 18 55.09 6.41 -30.06
C ARG A 18 55.09 5.34 -31.16
N VAL A 19 54.25 4.32 -31.11
CA VAL A 19 53.58 3.72 -32.28
C VAL A 19 52.40 2.87 -31.77
N PHE A 20 51.17 3.36 -31.86
CA PHE A 20 50.05 2.68 -32.53
C PHE A 20 48.79 3.55 -32.39
N LEU A 21 48.56 4.35 -33.42
CA LEU A 21 47.34 5.11 -33.63
C LEU A 21 46.28 4.11 -34.17
N LEU A 22 45.09 4.13 -33.55
CA LEU A 22 43.79 3.75 -34.10
C LEU A 22 43.66 2.36 -34.73
N LEU A 23 42.89 1.47 -34.10
CA LEU A 23 41.88 0.64 -34.77
C LEU A 23 40.98 -0.07 -33.74
N VAL A 24 39.69 0.27 -33.81
CA VAL A 24 38.52 -0.55 -33.46
C VAL A 24 38.21 -0.76 -31.97
N PHE A 25 37.70 0.32 -31.40
CA PHE A 25 36.58 0.34 -30.46
C PHE A 25 35.46 -0.61 -30.95
N TRP A 26 35.45 -1.89 -30.54
CA TRP A 26 34.26 -2.74 -30.63
C TRP A 26 33.94 -3.28 -29.24
N SER A 27 33.44 -2.36 -28.41
CA SER A 27 32.78 -2.75 -27.16
C SER A 27 31.47 -3.44 -27.55
N PRO A 28 31.24 -4.71 -27.17
CA PRO A 28 29.98 -5.39 -27.45
C PRO A 28 28.89 -4.61 -26.75
N LYS A 29 27.95 -4.10 -27.56
CA LYS A 29 26.77 -3.36 -27.10
C LYS A 29 26.16 -4.13 -25.94
N THR A 30 26.17 -3.49 -24.77
CA THR A 30 25.36 -3.87 -23.63
C THR A 30 23.94 -4.05 -24.14
N THR A 31 23.46 -5.30 -24.13
CA THR A 31 22.05 -5.62 -24.35
C THR A 31 21.29 -5.03 -23.17
N SER A 32 20.94 -3.75 -23.29
CA SER A 32 19.93 -3.10 -22.48
C SER A 32 18.63 -3.83 -22.76
N ILE A 33 18.29 -4.74 -21.84
CA ILE A 33 16.98 -5.37 -21.71
C ILE A 33 15.95 -4.23 -21.66
N MET A 34 15.27 -4.00 -22.79
CA MET A 34 14.17 -3.05 -22.87
C MET A 34 13.05 -3.58 -21.97
N ALA A 35 12.85 -2.94 -20.82
CA ALA A 35 11.66 -3.16 -20.02
C ALA A 35 10.44 -2.92 -20.93
N ALA A 36 9.60 -3.94 -21.07
CA ALA A 36 8.40 -3.89 -21.89
C ALA A 36 7.51 -2.74 -21.40
N HIS A 37 7.44 -1.67 -22.19
CA HIS A 37 6.54 -0.55 -21.93
C HIS A 37 5.13 -1.00 -22.33
N HIS A 38 4.39 -1.61 -21.42
CA HIS A 38 2.97 -1.89 -21.60
C HIS A 38 2.24 -0.55 -21.62
N TYR A 39 1.83 -0.07 -22.80
CA TYR A 39 0.99 1.12 -22.95
C TYR A 39 -0.42 0.82 -22.44
N GLY A 40 -0.57 0.79 -21.12
CA GLY A 40 -1.85 0.75 -20.45
C GLY A 40 -2.47 2.15 -20.42
N VAL A 41 -3.79 2.23 -20.62
CA VAL A 41 -4.58 3.47 -20.44
C VAL A 41 -4.57 3.90 -18.96
N LEU A 42 -4.31 2.96 -18.04
CA LEU A 42 -4.26 3.20 -16.60
C LEU A 42 -2.83 3.48 -16.14
N ARG A 43 -2.69 4.40 -15.18
CA ARG A 43 -1.42 4.67 -14.49
C ARG A 43 -0.86 3.39 -13.88
N THR A 44 0.46 3.28 -13.79
CA THR A 44 1.18 2.09 -13.30
C THR A 44 0.77 1.68 -11.89
N ASN A 45 0.46 2.64 -11.02
CA ASN A 45 -0.05 2.36 -9.67
C ASN A 45 -1.46 1.74 -9.64
N VAL A 46 -2.25 1.92 -10.69
CA VAL A 46 -3.63 1.39 -10.80
C VAL A 46 -3.69 0.10 -11.61
N GLY A 47 -2.99 0.02 -12.74
CA GLY A 47 -3.07 -1.10 -13.68
C GLY A 47 -1.77 -1.89 -13.90
N GLY A 48 -0.71 -1.56 -13.16
CA GLY A 48 0.57 -2.29 -13.22
C GLY A 48 0.63 -3.49 -12.27
N GLY A 49 1.84 -3.85 -11.88
CA GLY A 49 2.11 -4.97 -10.97
C GLY A 49 2.01 -6.35 -11.64
N PRO A 50 2.35 -7.43 -10.90
CA PRO A 50 2.49 -8.78 -11.45
C PRO A 50 1.19 -9.37 -12.00
N HIS A 51 0.04 -8.89 -11.52
CA HIS A 51 -1.30 -9.34 -11.94
C HIS A 51 -2.14 -8.24 -12.61
N GLY A 52 -1.56 -7.08 -12.95
CA GLY A 52 -2.31 -5.96 -13.52
C GLY A 52 -3.31 -5.30 -12.55
N LEU A 53 -3.12 -5.51 -11.24
CA LEU A 53 -4.00 -5.02 -10.16
C LEU A 53 -3.50 -3.73 -9.48
N GLY A 54 -2.42 -3.16 -10.02
CA GLY A 54 -1.70 -2.02 -9.46
C GLY A 54 -0.45 -2.44 -8.69
N ASP A 55 0.32 -1.43 -8.30
CA ASP A 55 1.59 -1.60 -7.59
C ASP A 55 1.37 -2.12 -6.14
N PRO A 56 1.95 -3.27 -5.74
CA PRO A 56 1.83 -3.78 -4.38
C PRO A 56 2.41 -2.85 -3.30
N ASP A 57 3.40 -2.03 -3.64
CA ASP A 57 4.11 -1.17 -2.67
C ASP A 57 3.51 0.24 -2.57
N ASP A 58 2.57 0.58 -3.45
CA ASP A 58 1.82 1.83 -3.38
C ASP A 58 0.94 1.88 -2.13
N ARG A 59 1.20 2.85 -1.25
CA ARG A 59 0.46 3.12 -0.01
C ARG A 59 -0.54 4.27 -0.13
N THR A 60 -0.68 4.88 -1.31
CA THR A 60 -1.65 5.96 -1.50
C THR A 60 -3.08 5.45 -1.39
N LEU A 61 -3.95 6.31 -0.86
CA LEU A 61 -5.39 6.02 -0.74
C LEU A 61 -6.16 6.74 -1.84
N ARG A 62 -7.07 6.02 -2.47
CA ARG A 62 -8.06 6.56 -3.41
C ARG A 62 -9.28 7.06 -2.65
N GLN A 63 -10.11 7.88 -3.30
CA GLN A 63 -11.35 8.39 -2.71
C GLN A 63 -12.27 7.25 -2.25
N VAL A 64 -12.51 6.26 -3.13
CA VAL A 64 -13.32 5.07 -2.81
C VAL A 64 -12.77 4.29 -1.62
N GLU A 65 -11.45 4.29 -1.43
CA GLU A 65 -10.84 3.57 -0.33
C GLU A 65 -11.05 4.29 1.00
N ARG A 66 -10.89 5.63 1.00
CA ARG A 66 -11.18 6.47 2.17
C ARG A 66 -12.66 6.47 2.55
N GLU A 67 -13.54 6.62 1.57
CA GLU A 67 -14.97 6.83 1.82
C GLU A 67 -15.75 5.52 2.01
N ILE A 68 -15.30 4.42 1.40
CA ILE A 68 -16.05 3.16 1.37
C ILE A 68 -15.26 2.00 1.97
N MET A 69 -14.06 1.71 1.48
CA MET A 69 -13.36 0.46 1.85
C MET A 69 -12.85 0.47 3.29
N ILE A 70 -12.24 1.56 3.75
CA ILE A 70 -11.78 1.71 5.13
C ILE A 70 -12.97 1.71 6.10
N PRO A 71 -14.05 2.48 5.89
CA PRO A 71 -15.25 2.38 6.73
C PRO A 71 -15.88 0.99 6.76
N GLN A 72 -15.85 0.24 5.64
CA GLN A 72 -16.28 -1.16 5.63
C GLN A 72 -15.40 -2.04 6.52
N LYS A 73 -14.07 -1.92 6.42
CA LYS A 73 -13.11 -2.64 7.28
C LYS A 73 -13.32 -2.29 8.75
N MET A 74 -13.46 -1.01 9.06
CA MET A 74 -13.78 -0.51 10.41
C MET A 74 -15.06 -1.13 10.95
N LYS A 75 -16.12 -1.17 10.14
CA LYS A 75 -17.41 -1.77 10.54
C LYS A 75 -17.27 -3.27 10.85
N GLU A 76 -16.52 -4.01 10.05
CA GLU A 76 -16.28 -5.44 10.27
C GLU A 76 -15.54 -5.69 11.58
N ILE A 77 -14.45 -4.95 11.82
CA ILE A 77 -13.63 -5.09 13.02
C ILE A 77 -14.41 -4.62 14.25
N ALA A 78 -15.05 -3.46 14.18
CA ALA A 78 -15.83 -2.90 15.29
C ALA A 78 -16.97 -3.83 15.71
N LYS A 79 -17.66 -4.47 14.76
CA LYS A 79 -18.70 -5.46 15.09
C LYS A 79 -18.15 -6.71 15.76
N LYS A 80 -16.93 -7.12 15.41
CA LYS A 80 -16.29 -8.33 15.95
C LYS A 80 -15.71 -8.11 17.34
N GLU A 81 -15.06 -6.98 17.57
CA GLU A 81 -14.25 -6.71 18.77
C GLU A 81 -14.94 -5.76 19.75
N ASN A 82 -15.35 -4.57 19.29
CA ASN A 82 -15.78 -3.49 20.18
C ASN A 82 -17.28 -3.54 20.51
N CYS A 83 -18.10 -3.74 19.48
CA CYS A 83 -19.56 -3.68 19.54
C CYS A 83 -20.21 -5.07 19.54
N ASN A 84 -19.44 -6.13 19.85
CA ASN A 84 -19.93 -7.51 19.81
C ASN A 84 -21.19 -7.72 20.67
N LYS A 85 -21.20 -7.14 21.89
CA LYS A 85 -22.35 -7.22 22.81
C LYS A 85 -23.63 -6.68 22.17
N HIS A 86 -23.57 -5.51 21.53
CA HIS A 86 -24.73 -4.91 20.86
C HIS A 86 -25.14 -5.71 19.62
N VAL A 87 -24.19 -6.29 18.88
CA VAL A 87 -24.47 -7.16 17.72
C VAL A 87 -25.21 -8.42 18.16
N VAL A 88 -24.79 -9.04 19.27
CA VAL A 88 -25.43 -10.24 19.82
C VAL A 88 -26.84 -9.90 20.30
N ALA A 89 -27.02 -8.87 21.13
CA ALA A 89 -28.32 -8.45 21.64
C ALA A 89 -29.30 -8.09 20.51
N PHE A 90 -28.84 -7.31 19.53
CA PHE A 90 -29.64 -7.00 18.35
C PHE A 90 -29.99 -8.25 17.53
N GLY A 91 -29.04 -9.18 17.39
CA GLY A 91 -29.26 -10.46 16.71
C GLY A 91 -30.28 -11.36 17.40
N GLU A 92 -30.28 -11.40 18.74
CA GLU A 92 -31.27 -12.12 19.54
C GLU A 92 -32.67 -11.51 19.39
N CYS A 93 -32.77 -10.19 19.48
CA CYS A 93 -34.04 -9.48 19.27
C CYS A 93 -34.56 -9.69 17.83
N ALA A 94 -33.69 -9.64 16.82
CA ALA A 94 -34.08 -9.85 15.43
C ALA A 94 -34.62 -11.27 15.18
N LYS A 95 -34.04 -12.28 15.83
CA LYS A 95 -34.53 -13.68 15.76
C LYS A 95 -35.92 -13.83 16.38
N GLN A 96 -36.20 -13.13 17.49
CA GLN A 96 -37.49 -13.21 18.19
C GLN A 96 -38.58 -12.38 17.50
N SER A 97 -38.24 -11.19 17.00
CA SER A 97 -39.21 -10.20 16.50
C SER A 97 -39.65 -10.46 15.06
N GLY A 98 -38.86 -11.21 14.28
CA GLY A 98 -39.14 -11.50 12.87
C GLY A 98 -39.43 -10.23 12.07
N LEU A 99 -40.64 -10.15 11.50
CA LEU A 99 -41.07 -8.99 10.69
C LEU A 99 -41.22 -7.70 11.50
N LEU A 100 -41.45 -7.78 12.81
CA LEU A 100 -41.63 -6.62 13.68
C LEU A 100 -40.31 -6.05 14.22
N MET A 101 -39.15 -6.58 13.78
CA MET A 101 -37.81 -6.17 14.22
C MET A 101 -37.57 -4.64 14.20
N PRO A 102 -37.93 -3.88 13.14
CA PRO A 102 -37.65 -2.45 13.11
C PRO A 102 -38.37 -1.65 14.20
N ILE A 103 -39.49 -2.19 14.71
CA ILE A 103 -40.31 -1.57 15.75
C ILE A 103 -39.83 -2.04 17.12
N GLN A 104 -39.73 -3.36 17.31
CA GLN A 104 -39.40 -3.97 18.61
C GLN A 104 -37.92 -3.81 18.99
N CYS A 105 -37.00 -3.83 18.03
CA CYS A 105 -35.56 -3.76 18.25
C CYS A 105 -34.98 -2.36 18.00
N LYS A 106 -35.82 -1.32 17.95
CA LYS A 106 -35.41 0.05 17.61
C LYS A 106 -34.32 0.60 18.54
N GLU A 107 -34.47 0.37 19.84
CA GLU A 107 -33.49 0.87 20.83
C GLU A 107 -32.16 0.13 20.74
N LEU A 108 -32.17 -1.20 20.59
CA LEU A 108 -30.96 -2.00 20.37
C LEU A 108 -30.22 -1.59 19.08
N SER A 109 -30.97 -1.22 18.04
CA SER A 109 -30.40 -0.67 16.80
C SER A 109 -29.68 0.67 17.04
N LYS A 110 -30.28 1.57 17.83
CA LYS A 110 -29.65 2.86 18.20
C LYS A 110 -28.40 2.67 19.05
N GLU A 111 -28.41 1.72 19.98
CA GLU A 111 -27.22 1.40 20.78
C GLU A 111 -26.08 0.87 19.92
N LEU A 112 -26.38 -0.08 19.02
CA LEU A 112 -25.40 -0.60 18.07
C LEU A 112 -24.86 0.51 17.16
N HIS A 113 -25.74 1.37 16.65
CA HIS A 113 -25.34 2.51 15.82
C HIS A 113 -24.43 3.46 16.60
N THR A 114 -24.80 3.82 17.83
CA THR A 114 -24.00 4.68 18.71
C THR A 114 -22.62 4.09 18.97
N CYS A 115 -22.53 2.78 19.25
CA CYS A 115 -21.26 2.09 19.43
C CYS A 115 -20.37 2.21 18.17
N LEU A 116 -20.93 1.94 16.99
CA LEU A 116 -20.18 2.07 15.73
C LEU A 116 -19.77 3.51 15.44
N SER A 117 -20.64 4.48 15.68
CA SER A 117 -20.35 5.91 15.50
C SER A 117 -19.21 6.40 16.38
N ASN A 118 -19.08 5.86 17.60
CA ASN A 118 -17.96 6.20 18.48
C ASN A 118 -16.62 5.67 17.92
N MET A 119 -16.62 4.48 17.30
CA MET A 119 -15.41 3.92 16.68
C MET A 119 -14.97 4.70 15.45
N TYR A 120 -15.88 5.34 14.71
CA TYR A 120 -15.52 6.21 13.59
C TYR A 120 -14.86 7.53 14.01
N LYS A 121 -14.84 7.85 15.29
CA LYS A 121 -14.20 9.06 15.82
C LYS A 121 -12.83 8.78 16.46
N ASP A 122 -12.50 7.51 16.65
CA ASP A 122 -11.23 7.10 17.26
C ASP A 122 -10.14 7.05 16.17
N GLU A 123 -9.22 8.01 16.23
CA GLU A 123 -8.11 8.14 15.28
C GLU A 123 -7.19 6.92 15.28
N ALA A 124 -6.92 6.34 16.45
CA ALA A 124 -6.07 5.15 16.55
C ALA A 124 -6.74 3.94 15.90
N PHE A 125 -8.07 3.83 16.04
CA PHE A 125 -8.85 2.80 15.37
C PHE A 125 -8.88 2.99 13.85
N ILE A 126 -9.04 4.23 13.37
CA ILE A 126 -8.99 4.57 11.93
C ILE A 126 -7.62 4.20 11.34
N GLU A 127 -6.52 4.56 12.00
CA GLU A 127 -5.17 4.29 11.53
C GLU A 127 -4.91 2.78 11.45
N ARG A 128 -5.28 2.03 12.49
CA ARG A 128 -5.18 0.57 12.52
C ARG A 128 -5.94 -0.08 11.36
N CYS A 129 -7.20 0.29 11.16
CA CYS A 129 -8.04 -0.27 10.09
C CYS A 129 -7.50 0.10 8.70
N THR A 130 -6.94 1.31 8.56
CA THR A 130 -6.31 1.77 7.31
C THR A 130 -5.08 0.94 6.99
N LYS A 131 -4.21 0.69 7.99
CA LYS A 131 -3.04 -0.16 7.83
C LYS A 131 -3.41 -1.57 7.42
N GLU A 132 -4.35 -2.20 8.14
CA GLU A 132 -4.83 -3.55 7.81
C GLU A 132 -5.42 -3.62 6.40
N TYR A 133 -6.16 -2.59 5.97
CA TYR A 133 -6.69 -2.50 4.61
C TYR A 133 -5.56 -2.43 3.57
N LEU A 134 -4.56 -1.57 3.78
CA LEU A 134 -3.42 -1.41 2.87
C LEU A 134 -2.59 -2.70 2.77
N ASP A 135 -2.38 -3.40 3.88
CA ASP A 135 -1.66 -4.67 3.91
C ASP A 135 -2.44 -5.75 3.14
N SER A 136 -3.75 -5.87 3.39
CA SER A 136 -4.63 -6.79 2.64
C SER A 136 -4.64 -6.48 1.14
N ARG A 137 -4.60 -5.19 0.78
CA ARG A 137 -4.55 -4.72 -0.62
C ARG A 137 -3.21 -5.06 -1.27
N SER A 138 -2.10 -4.87 -0.57
CA SER A 138 -0.77 -5.21 -1.05
C SER A 138 -0.68 -6.70 -1.36
N GLU A 139 -1.16 -7.55 -0.45
CA GLU A 139 -1.22 -9.00 -0.64
C GLU A 139 -2.10 -9.39 -1.82
N TYR A 140 -3.27 -8.76 -2.00
CA TYR A 140 -4.13 -9.00 -3.16
C TYR A 140 -3.44 -8.61 -4.47
N ARG A 141 -2.70 -7.50 -4.51
CA ARG A 141 -1.93 -7.08 -5.70
C ARG A 141 -0.75 -8.01 -5.97
N ARG A 142 -0.13 -8.57 -4.93
CA ARG A 142 1.00 -9.50 -5.02
C ARG A 142 0.59 -10.90 -5.48
N THR A 143 -0.55 -11.40 -4.99
CA THR A 143 -0.98 -12.80 -5.16
C THR A 143 -2.16 -12.99 -6.10
N GLY A 144 -2.94 -11.94 -6.37
CA GLY A 144 -4.21 -12.03 -7.09
C GLY A 144 -5.36 -12.66 -6.29
N ILE A 145 -5.15 -13.04 -5.02
CA ILE A 145 -6.14 -13.78 -4.20
C ILE A 145 -6.78 -12.83 -3.18
N LYS A 146 -8.11 -12.69 -3.21
CA LYS A 146 -8.84 -11.83 -2.28
C LYS A 146 -8.96 -12.49 -0.89
N ASP A 147 -8.77 -11.70 0.17
CA ASP A 147 -8.91 -12.17 1.57
C ASP A 147 -10.24 -12.89 1.86
N LYS A 148 -11.35 -12.41 1.27
CA LYS A 148 -12.67 -13.02 1.49
C LYS A 148 -12.78 -14.43 0.88
N MET A 149 -11.99 -14.74 -0.14
CA MET A 149 -11.89 -16.08 -0.73
C MET A 149 -10.99 -17.02 0.09
N ARG A 150 -10.18 -16.49 1.02
CA ARG A 150 -9.32 -17.31 1.91
C ARG A 150 -10.09 -17.90 3.10
N ARG A 151 -11.32 -17.43 3.37
CA ARG A 151 -12.20 -17.97 4.43
C ARG A 151 -13.17 -19.03 3.90
N ILE A 152 -12.70 -19.90 3.02
CA ILE A 152 -13.40 -21.13 2.57
C ILE A 152 -12.65 -22.32 3.15
#